data_AF-A0A1Q3UXW0-F1
#
_entry.id   AF-A0A1Q3UXW0-F1
#
_cell.length_a   1.000
_cell.length_b   1.000
_cell.length_c   1.000
_cell.angle_alpha   90.00
_cell.angle_beta   90.00
_cell.angle_gamma   90.00
#
_symmetry.space_group_name_H-M   'P 1'
#
loop_
_entity.id
_entity.type
_entity.pdbx_description
1 polymer ?
#
loop_
_entity_poly.entity_id
_entity_poly.type
_entity_poly.pdbx_seq_one_letter_code
_entity_poly.pdbx_strand_id
1 'polypeptide(L)'
;MIALPFGLERWPLLVMGKGVDLMLVVAHWVAGLPGATAMAAAWPIAALVLMTGGGLWLALWRRRLRWLGLVPVVAGLLLTLADRPPDLLIGRDGETIALRGDDGRLAFLRLPPDDYTASTWLVRDGDGRTVEAATGGPAIRCDALGCVAETKAIGTIAAPLRAAAIAQDCAKAAIVISARPARHLCSGPRLVIDRFDTAREGGYAIWFGGKFKIKTVSAARGERPWNPKRNPRPPVKRAQ
;
A
#
# COMPACT_ATOMS: atom_id res chain seq x y z
N MET A 1 23.23 -9.88 -39.17
CA MET A 1 22.48 -10.44 -40.33
C MET A 1 23.37 -10.86 -41.52
N ILE A 2 24.63 -10.42 -41.60
CA ILE A 2 25.52 -10.79 -42.73
C ILE A 2 26.03 -12.25 -42.68
N ALA A 3 26.09 -12.88 -41.50
CA ALA A 3 26.62 -14.25 -41.33
C ALA A 3 25.58 -15.38 -41.53
N LEU A 4 24.30 -15.05 -41.58
CA LEU A 4 23.17 -16.00 -41.74
C LEU A 4 23.16 -16.76 -43.08
N PRO A 5 23.41 -16.13 -44.25
CA PRO A 5 23.40 -16.87 -45.52
C PRO A 5 24.60 -17.82 -45.69
N PHE A 6 25.61 -17.74 -44.82
CA PHE A 6 26.83 -18.55 -44.92
C PHE A 6 26.89 -19.73 -43.92
N GLY A 7 25.90 -19.92 -43.05
CA GLY A 7 25.92 -20.99 -42.04
C GLY A 7 26.94 -20.80 -40.91
N LEU A 8 27.50 -19.57 -40.76
CA LEU A 8 28.50 -19.20 -39.76
C LEU A 8 27.88 -18.52 -38.51
N GLU A 9 26.57 -18.62 -38.31
CA GLU A 9 25.86 -17.98 -37.19
C GLU A 9 26.29 -18.46 -35.81
N ARG A 10 26.88 -19.66 -35.71
CA ARG A 10 27.32 -20.26 -34.44
C ARG A 10 28.31 -19.36 -33.69
N TRP A 11 29.26 -18.74 -34.39
CA TRP A 11 30.31 -17.94 -33.75
C TRP A 11 29.77 -16.62 -33.16
N PRO A 12 29.02 -15.78 -33.90
CA PRO A 12 28.37 -14.61 -33.32
C PRO A 12 27.43 -14.94 -32.16
N LEU A 13 26.67 -16.04 -32.25
CA LEU A 13 25.75 -16.47 -31.17
C LEU A 13 26.50 -16.87 -29.89
N LEU A 14 27.65 -17.55 -30.01
CA LEU A 14 28.49 -17.89 -28.86
C LEU A 14 29.08 -16.65 -28.17
N VAL A 15 29.48 -15.64 -28.95
CA VAL A 15 29.97 -14.36 -28.40
C VAL A 15 28.85 -13.62 -27.67
N MET A 16 27.66 -13.57 -28.25
CA MET A 16 26.49 -12.97 -27.60
C MET A 16 26.12 -13.71 -26.29
N GLY A 17 26.16 -15.05 -26.31
CA GLY A 17 25.94 -15.88 -25.12
C GLY A 17 26.90 -15.55 -23.99
N LYS A 18 28.21 -15.49 -24.28
CA LYS A 18 29.23 -15.08 -23.28
C LYS A 18 28.98 -13.69 -22.70
N GLY A 19 28.46 -12.76 -23.51
CA GLY A 19 28.08 -11.43 -23.04
C GLY A 19 26.92 -11.46 -22.03
N VAL A 20 25.89 -12.27 -22.31
CA VAL A 20 24.76 -12.48 -21.39
C VAL A 20 25.22 -13.20 -20.12
N ASP A 21 26.06 -14.23 -20.24
CA ASP A 21 26.60 -14.95 -19.09
C ASP A 21 27.39 -14.01 -18.18
N LEU A 22 28.22 -13.13 -18.75
CA LEU A 22 28.96 -12.13 -17.99
C LEU A 22 28.02 -11.15 -17.28
N MET A 23 26.96 -10.68 -17.94
CA MET A 23 25.94 -9.83 -17.31
C MET A 23 25.23 -10.53 -16.15
N LEU A 24 24.90 -11.82 -16.29
CA LEU A 24 24.26 -12.61 -15.24
C LEU A 24 25.20 -12.84 -14.05
N VAL A 25 26.48 -13.10 -14.29
CA VAL A 25 27.50 -13.24 -13.24
C VAL A 25 27.59 -11.95 -12.41
N VAL A 26 27.67 -10.80 -13.08
CA VAL A 26 27.73 -9.50 -12.39
C VAL A 26 26.41 -9.24 -11.63
N ALA A 27 25.27 -9.54 -12.23
CA ALA A 27 23.96 -9.36 -11.58
C ALA A 27 23.84 -10.20 -10.30
N HIS A 28 24.22 -11.49 -10.34
CA HIS A 28 24.19 -12.36 -9.15
C HIS A 28 25.21 -11.93 -8.10
N TRP A 29 26.39 -11.46 -8.52
CA TRP A 29 27.39 -10.94 -7.59
C TRP A 29 26.87 -9.70 -6.85
N VAL A 30 26.27 -8.75 -7.57
CA VAL A 30 25.66 -7.55 -6.96
C VAL A 30 24.47 -7.92 -6.08
N ALA A 31 23.62 -8.85 -6.52
CA ALA A 31 22.45 -9.32 -5.75
C ALA A 31 22.85 -10.04 -4.44
N GLY A 32 24.02 -10.68 -4.41
CA GLY A 32 24.55 -11.35 -3.22
C GLY A 32 25.18 -10.41 -2.18
N LEU A 33 25.33 -9.11 -2.48
CA LEU A 33 25.89 -8.16 -1.52
C LEU A 33 24.92 -7.93 -0.35
N PRO A 34 25.42 -7.86 0.90
CA PRO A 34 24.57 -7.55 2.04
C PRO A 34 23.94 -6.16 1.85
N GLY A 35 22.61 -6.09 1.90
CA GLY A 35 21.86 -4.85 1.68
C GLY A 35 21.60 -4.50 0.21
N ALA A 36 21.85 -5.41 -0.74
CA ALA A 36 21.48 -5.22 -2.15
C ALA A 36 19.98 -4.93 -2.33
N THR A 37 19.15 -5.50 -1.45
CA THR A 37 17.73 -5.19 -1.33
C THR A 37 17.47 -4.50 -0.01
N ALA A 38 17.31 -3.17 -0.06
CA ALA A 38 16.76 -2.40 1.05
C ALA A 38 15.28 -2.16 0.76
N MET A 39 14.41 -2.68 1.63
CA MET A 39 12.99 -2.36 1.56
C MET A 39 12.79 -1.03 2.30
N ALA A 40 12.57 0.02 1.54
CA ALA A 40 12.23 1.33 2.07
C ALA A 40 10.73 1.57 1.85
N ALA A 41 10.09 2.20 2.83
CA ALA A 41 8.72 2.65 2.69
C ALA A 41 8.58 3.56 1.46
N ALA A 42 7.44 3.47 0.79
CA ALA A 42 7.19 4.20 -0.44
C ALA A 42 7.22 5.72 -0.21
N TRP A 43 8.04 6.43 -0.98
CA TRP A 43 8.20 7.87 -0.83
C TRP A 43 7.01 8.65 -1.41
N PRO A 44 6.63 9.78 -0.79
CA PRO A 44 5.65 10.69 -1.38
C PRO A 44 6.16 11.25 -2.71
N ILE A 45 5.26 11.38 -3.69
CA ILE A 45 5.59 11.89 -5.04
C ILE A 45 6.24 13.28 -4.96
N ALA A 46 5.81 14.12 -4.02
CA ALA A 46 6.39 15.44 -3.81
C ALA A 46 7.89 15.38 -3.46
N ALA A 47 8.32 14.42 -2.63
CA ALA A 47 9.73 14.23 -2.31
C ALA A 47 10.51 13.81 -3.56
N LEU A 48 9.96 12.90 -4.37
CA LEU A 48 10.59 12.48 -5.62
C LEU A 48 10.76 13.66 -6.60
N VAL A 49 9.75 14.51 -6.75
CA VAL A 49 9.80 15.70 -7.61
C VAL A 49 10.83 16.71 -7.10
N LEU A 50 10.89 16.93 -5.79
CA LEU A 50 11.85 17.86 -5.19
C LEU A 50 13.29 17.35 -5.32
N MET A 51 13.53 16.06 -5.07
CA MET A 51 14.86 15.47 -5.18
C MET A 51 15.33 15.40 -6.63
N THR A 52 14.44 15.04 -7.57
CA THR A 52 14.79 15.05 -9.00
C THR A 52 15.02 16.47 -9.50
N GLY A 53 14.14 17.43 -9.20
CA GLY A 53 14.32 18.84 -9.55
C GLY A 53 15.60 19.44 -8.97
N GLY A 54 15.92 19.13 -7.70
CA GLY A 54 17.15 19.55 -7.05
C GLY A 54 18.42 18.92 -7.64
N GLY A 55 18.36 17.62 -7.97
CA GLY A 55 19.44 16.93 -8.68
C GLY A 55 19.67 17.49 -10.08
N LEU A 56 18.61 17.76 -10.83
CA LEU A 56 18.69 18.43 -12.13
C LEU A 56 19.31 19.84 -11.99
N TRP A 57 18.91 20.61 -10.98
CA TRP A 57 19.49 21.93 -10.73
C TRP A 57 20.99 21.87 -10.46
N LEU A 58 21.42 20.91 -9.63
CA LEU A 58 22.83 20.66 -9.33
C LEU A 58 23.63 20.25 -10.57
N ALA A 59 23.03 19.49 -11.48
CA ALA A 59 23.67 19.01 -12.71
C ALA A 59 23.73 20.09 -13.82
N LEU A 60 22.70 20.92 -13.94
CA LEU A 60 22.57 21.89 -15.04
C LEU A 60 23.35 23.18 -14.80
N TRP A 61 23.39 23.69 -13.56
CA TRP A 61 24.04 24.97 -13.27
C TRP A 61 25.52 24.85 -12.95
N ARG A 62 26.34 25.72 -13.56
CA ARG A 62 27.76 25.88 -13.25
C ARG A 62 27.96 27.11 -12.34
N ARG A 63 28.94 27.04 -11.42
CA ARG A 63 29.26 28.02 -10.34
C ARG A 63 28.42 27.85 -9.05
N ARG A 64 28.53 28.81 -8.11
CA ARG A 64 27.97 28.74 -6.74
C ARG A 64 26.45 28.59 -6.70
N LEU A 65 25.73 28.99 -7.76
CA LEU A 65 24.27 28.81 -7.86
C LEU A 65 23.82 27.34 -7.81
N ARG A 66 24.71 26.37 -8.10
CA ARG A 66 24.38 24.94 -8.01
C ARG A 66 23.91 24.55 -6.60
N TRP A 67 24.48 25.17 -5.56
CA TRP A 67 24.19 24.83 -4.16
C TRP A 67 22.74 25.14 -3.75
N LEU A 68 22.05 26.02 -4.49
CA LEU A 68 20.61 26.24 -4.27
C LEU A 68 19.79 24.97 -4.55
N GLY A 69 20.27 24.06 -5.40
CA GLY A 69 19.64 22.76 -5.67
C GLY A 69 19.72 21.80 -4.49
N LEU A 70 20.58 22.05 -3.51
CA LEU A 70 20.63 21.26 -2.27
C LEU A 70 19.38 21.49 -1.41
N VAL A 71 18.81 22.70 -1.45
CA VAL A 71 17.61 23.05 -0.67
C VAL A 71 16.42 22.14 -1.01
N PRO A 72 15.99 21.97 -2.28
CA PRO A 72 14.91 21.06 -2.61
C PRO A 72 15.27 19.58 -2.35
N VAL A 73 16.53 19.17 -2.48
CA VAL A 73 16.95 17.80 -2.13
C VAL A 73 16.75 17.53 -0.63
N VAL A 74 17.22 18.44 0.24
CA VAL A 74 17.06 18.33 1.69
C VAL A 74 15.58 18.43 2.08
N ALA A 75 14.83 19.33 1.46
CA ALA A 75 13.39 19.43 1.68
C ALA A 75 12.66 18.14 1.29
N GLY A 76 13.03 17.52 0.17
CA GLY A 76 12.50 16.22 -0.24
C GLY A 76 12.79 15.13 0.80
N LEU A 77 14.01 15.08 1.33
CA LEU A 77 14.39 14.13 2.38
C LEU A 77 13.64 14.38 3.70
N LEU A 78 13.45 15.64 4.11
CA LEU A 78 12.67 15.95 5.30
C LEU A 78 11.19 15.56 5.14
N LEU A 79 10.64 15.72 3.93
CA LEU A 79 9.27 15.30 3.64
C LEU A 79 9.10 13.78 3.69
N THR A 80 10.09 12.98 3.26
CA THR A 80 9.99 11.51 3.40
C THR A 80 10.00 11.09 4.87
N LEU A 81 10.80 11.75 5.70
CA LEU A 81 10.88 11.49 7.15
C LEU A 81 9.62 11.93 7.91
N ALA A 82 8.95 12.98 7.44
CA ALA A 82 7.74 13.51 8.06
C ALA A 82 6.45 12.82 7.58
N ASP A 83 6.48 12.04 6.50
CA ASP A 83 5.29 11.40 5.96
C ASP A 83 4.81 10.27 6.88
N ARG A 84 3.56 10.35 7.32
CA ARG A 84 2.95 9.35 8.20
C ARG A 84 2.22 8.30 7.36
N PRO A 85 2.59 7.01 7.45
CA PRO A 85 1.90 5.97 6.72
C PRO A 85 0.46 5.77 7.25
N PRO A 86 -0.46 5.19 6.46
CA PRO A 86 -1.82 4.91 6.90
C PRO A 86 -1.84 3.88 8.03
N ASP A 87 -2.81 4.03 8.93
CA ASP A 87 -3.00 3.15 10.08
C ASP A 87 -3.91 1.95 9.73
N LEU A 88 -4.81 2.09 8.76
CA LEU A 88 -5.72 1.04 8.32
C LEU A 88 -5.87 1.04 6.79
N LEU A 89 -5.67 -0.12 6.19
CA LEU A 89 -5.81 -0.37 4.75
C LEU A 89 -6.88 -1.43 4.51
N ILE A 90 -7.73 -1.18 3.52
CA ILE A 90 -8.84 -2.08 3.15
C ILE A 90 -8.82 -2.27 1.63
N GLY A 91 -8.86 -3.53 1.18
CA GLY A 91 -8.85 -3.90 -0.22
C GLY A 91 -10.20 -3.65 -0.90
N ARG A 92 -10.22 -3.77 -2.23
CA ARG A 92 -11.46 -3.64 -3.03
C ARG A 92 -12.42 -4.81 -2.80
N ASP A 93 -11.89 -5.95 -2.39
CA ASP A 93 -12.63 -7.13 -1.95
C ASP A 93 -13.42 -6.86 -0.66
N GLY A 94 -12.87 -6.04 0.25
CA GLY A 94 -13.42 -5.80 1.58
C GLY A 94 -13.08 -6.89 2.60
N GLU A 95 -12.21 -7.83 2.23
CA GLU A 95 -11.72 -8.92 3.09
C GLU A 95 -10.22 -8.76 3.40
N THR A 96 -9.43 -8.23 2.46
CA THR A 96 -8.03 -7.87 2.69
C THR A 96 -7.96 -6.60 3.55
N ILE A 97 -7.75 -6.79 4.85
CA ILE A 97 -7.71 -5.72 5.85
C ILE A 97 -6.38 -5.77 6.58
N ALA A 98 -5.62 -4.68 6.53
CA ALA A 98 -4.37 -4.52 7.26
C ALA A 98 -4.45 -3.35 8.25
N LEU A 99 -4.05 -3.61 9.49
CA LEU A 99 -3.98 -2.64 10.58
C LEU A 99 -2.53 -2.44 10.97
N ARG A 100 -2.14 -1.19 11.21
CA ARG A 100 -0.83 -0.87 11.76
C ARG A 100 -0.84 -1.14 13.27
N GLY A 101 0.08 -1.99 13.71
CA GLY A 101 0.28 -2.29 15.13
C GLY A 101 0.98 -1.15 15.88
N ASP A 102 1.04 -1.28 17.21
CA ASP A 102 1.79 -0.37 18.08
C ASP A 102 3.31 -0.40 17.80
N ASP A 103 3.80 -1.47 17.17
CA ASP A 103 5.18 -1.62 16.68
C ASP A 103 5.45 -0.85 15.38
N GLY A 104 4.44 -0.17 14.85
CA GLY A 104 4.52 0.63 13.62
C GLY A 104 4.49 -0.20 12.34
N ARG A 105 4.31 -1.53 12.42
CA ARG A 105 4.28 -2.42 11.25
C ARG A 105 2.85 -2.76 10.84
N LEU A 106 2.65 -3.05 9.57
CA LEU A 106 1.35 -3.56 9.08
C LEU A 106 1.15 -5.02 9.46
N ALA A 107 -0.06 -5.33 9.94
CA ALA A 107 -0.51 -6.67 10.22
C ALA A 107 -1.90 -6.92 9.59
N PHE A 108 -2.06 -8.04 8.89
CA PHE A 108 -3.35 -8.44 8.33
C PHE A 108 -4.23 -9.07 9.39
N LEU A 109 -5.52 -8.75 9.43
CA LEU A 109 -6.43 -9.34 10.41
C LEU A 109 -6.55 -10.86 10.25
N ARG A 110 -6.60 -11.31 9.00
CA ARG A 110 -6.65 -12.71 8.58
C ARG A 110 -5.83 -12.85 7.31
N LEU A 111 -5.45 -14.08 6.98
CA LEU A 111 -4.79 -14.39 5.71
C LEU A 111 -5.66 -13.85 4.55
N PRO A 112 -5.15 -12.86 3.81
CA PRO A 112 -5.94 -12.17 2.79
C PRO A 112 -6.17 -13.08 1.59
N PRO A 113 -7.35 -13.01 0.95
CA PRO A 113 -7.63 -13.78 -0.27
C PRO A 113 -6.82 -13.28 -1.49
N ASP A 114 -6.41 -12.00 -1.48
CA ASP A 114 -5.56 -11.40 -2.51
C ASP A 114 -4.13 -11.20 -2.00
N ASP A 115 -3.33 -12.26 -2.12
CA ASP A 115 -1.92 -12.28 -1.70
C ASP A 115 -1.05 -11.29 -2.49
N TYR A 116 -1.38 -11.02 -3.76
CA TYR A 116 -0.64 -10.07 -4.57
C TYR A 116 -0.80 -8.64 -4.06
N THR A 117 -2.04 -8.23 -3.74
CA THR A 117 -2.27 -6.91 -3.14
C THR A 117 -1.63 -6.81 -1.76
N ALA A 118 -1.74 -7.85 -0.94
CA ALA A 118 -1.15 -7.89 0.40
C ALA A 118 0.38 -7.79 0.38
N SER A 119 1.05 -8.57 -0.44
CA SER A 119 2.51 -8.51 -0.62
C SER A 119 2.96 -7.15 -1.14
N THR A 120 2.22 -6.56 -2.09
CA THR A 120 2.50 -5.20 -2.58
C THR A 120 2.39 -4.15 -1.46
N TRP A 121 1.47 -4.30 -0.52
CA TRP A 121 1.36 -3.38 0.61
C TRP A 121 2.55 -3.49 1.57
N LEU A 122 2.99 -4.71 1.90
CA LEU A 122 4.18 -4.92 2.73
C LEU A 122 5.43 -4.31 2.07
N VAL A 123 5.64 -4.57 0.78
CA VAL A 123 6.75 -3.97 0.02
C VAL A 123 6.71 -2.45 0.07
N ARG A 124 5.52 -1.85 -0.10
CA ARG A 124 5.35 -0.39 -0.03
C ARG A 124 5.50 0.16 1.39
N ASP A 125 5.34 -0.64 2.43
CA ASP A 125 5.61 -0.27 3.82
C ASP A 125 7.09 -0.42 4.18
N GLY A 126 7.91 -0.98 3.29
CA GLY A 126 9.29 -1.34 3.58
C GLY A 126 9.43 -2.61 4.44
N ASP A 127 8.39 -3.45 4.45
CA ASP A 127 8.36 -4.70 5.21
C ASP A 127 8.67 -5.90 4.32
N GLY A 128 9.69 -6.67 4.70
CA GLY A 128 10.15 -7.86 3.99
C GLY A 128 9.58 -9.18 4.49
N ARG A 129 8.65 -9.15 5.45
CA ARG A 129 7.93 -10.35 5.91
C ARG A 129 7.06 -10.93 4.79
N THR A 130 6.78 -12.23 4.86
CA THR A 130 5.73 -12.84 4.02
C THR A 130 4.35 -12.45 4.54
N VAL A 131 3.33 -12.62 3.71
CA VAL A 131 1.94 -12.29 4.07
C VAL A 131 1.46 -13.15 5.25
N GLU A 132 1.87 -14.41 5.32
CA GLU A 132 1.57 -15.31 6.44
C GLU A 132 2.21 -14.82 7.75
N ALA A 133 3.47 -14.40 7.69
CA ALA A 133 4.19 -13.87 8.86
C ALA A 133 3.67 -12.49 9.31
N ALA A 134 3.03 -11.75 8.41
CA ALA A 134 2.35 -10.49 8.70
C ALA A 134 0.88 -10.67 9.07
N THR A 135 0.34 -11.89 9.10
CA THR A 135 -1.05 -12.16 9.45
C THR A 135 -1.22 -12.41 10.95
N GLY A 136 -2.23 -11.77 11.54
CA GLY A 136 -2.53 -11.83 12.96
C GLY A 136 -1.64 -10.90 13.79
N GLY A 137 -1.69 -11.07 15.11
CA GLY A 137 -0.93 -10.27 16.05
C GLY A 137 -1.56 -10.26 17.44
N PRO A 138 -0.86 -9.72 18.46
CA PRO A 138 -1.33 -9.75 19.85
C PRO A 138 -2.65 -8.99 20.05
N ALA A 139 -2.91 -7.98 19.24
CA ALA A 139 -4.13 -7.16 19.29
C ALA A 139 -5.26 -7.69 18.40
N ILE A 140 -5.06 -8.79 17.67
CA ILE A 140 -6.01 -9.34 16.69
C ILE A 140 -6.53 -10.69 17.19
N ARG A 141 -7.85 -10.83 17.25
CA ARG A 141 -8.54 -12.07 17.63
C ARG A 141 -9.51 -12.46 16.53
N CYS A 142 -9.36 -13.67 16.00
CA CYS A 142 -10.24 -14.20 14.96
C CYS A 142 -10.91 -15.48 15.43
N ASP A 143 -12.19 -15.62 15.07
CA ASP A 143 -12.97 -16.83 15.25
C ASP A 143 -13.72 -17.19 13.94
N ALA A 144 -14.66 -18.13 14.03
CA ALA A 144 -15.46 -18.56 12.87
C ALA A 144 -16.46 -17.50 12.36
N LEU A 145 -16.78 -16.51 13.19
CA LEU A 145 -17.77 -15.46 12.92
C LEU A 145 -17.11 -14.21 12.35
N GLY A 146 -15.90 -13.87 12.77
CA GLY A 146 -15.18 -12.70 12.31
C GLY A 146 -13.80 -12.53 12.93
N CYS A 147 -13.17 -11.41 12.60
CA CYS A 147 -11.95 -10.95 13.24
C CYS A 147 -12.19 -9.60 13.92
N VAL A 148 -11.60 -9.42 15.09
CA VAL A 148 -11.65 -8.20 15.86
C VAL A 148 -10.23 -7.76 16.19
N ALA A 149 -9.93 -6.48 16.00
CA ALA A 149 -8.66 -5.89 16.36
C ALA A 149 -8.86 -4.76 17.35
N GLU A 150 -8.04 -4.69 18.39
CA GLU A 150 -8.03 -3.59 19.35
C GLU A 150 -6.93 -2.59 19.03
N THR A 151 -7.25 -1.31 19.01
CA THR A 151 -6.26 -0.24 18.86
C THR A 151 -6.49 0.86 19.88
N LYS A 152 -5.39 1.35 20.46
CA LYS A 152 -5.40 2.44 21.46
C LYS A 152 -5.95 3.75 20.89
N ALA A 153 -5.88 3.95 19.58
CA ALA A 153 -6.25 5.22 18.96
C ALA A 153 -7.77 5.41 18.84
N ILE A 154 -8.51 4.34 18.52
CA ILE A 154 -9.94 4.43 18.13
C ILE A 154 -10.82 3.36 18.79
N GLY A 155 -10.23 2.41 19.51
CA GLY A 155 -10.93 1.28 20.12
C GLY A 155 -11.01 0.07 19.18
N THR A 156 -12.14 -0.64 19.24
CA THR A 156 -12.32 -1.93 18.58
C THR A 156 -12.68 -1.77 17.10
N ILE A 157 -11.98 -2.49 16.22
CA ILE A 157 -12.27 -2.64 14.79
C ILE A 157 -12.77 -4.06 14.57
N ALA A 158 -13.95 -4.22 13.96
CA ALA A 158 -14.52 -5.52 13.67
C ALA A 158 -14.62 -5.78 12.16
N ALA A 159 -14.28 -7.00 11.78
CA ALA A 159 -14.36 -7.53 10.43
C ALA A 159 -15.20 -8.82 10.42
N PRO A 160 -16.54 -8.70 10.40
CA PRO A 160 -17.44 -9.86 10.38
C PRO A 160 -17.34 -10.63 9.06
N LEU A 161 -17.16 -11.96 9.16
CA LEU A 161 -17.19 -12.89 8.02
C LEU A 161 -18.61 -13.41 7.75
N ARG A 162 -19.45 -13.49 8.80
CA ARG A 162 -20.83 -13.98 8.73
C ARG A 162 -21.82 -12.85 8.95
N ALA A 163 -22.94 -12.90 8.22
CA ALA A 163 -24.00 -11.89 8.34
C ALA A 163 -24.60 -11.82 9.75
N ALA A 164 -24.66 -12.96 10.45
CA ALA A 164 -25.17 -13.03 11.82
C ALA A 164 -24.31 -12.25 12.84
N ALA A 165 -23.01 -12.08 12.58
CA ALA A 165 -22.09 -11.37 13.48
C ALA A 165 -22.19 -9.84 13.35
N ILE A 166 -22.66 -9.33 12.20
CA ILE A 166 -22.67 -7.90 11.86
C ILE A 166 -23.40 -7.08 12.92
N ALA A 167 -24.57 -7.54 13.37
CA ALA A 167 -25.37 -6.78 14.35
C ALA A 167 -24.67 -6.66 15.71
N GLN A 168 -24.04 -7.75 16.17
CA GLN A 168 -23.31 -7.78 17.44
C GLN A 168 -22.04 -6.92 17.37
N ASP A 169 -21.29 -7.02 16.28
CA ASP A 169 -20.06 -6.25 16.05
C ASP A 169 -20.37 -4.76 15.93
N CYS A 170 -21.46 -4.39 15.26
CA CYS A 170 -21.89 -3.01 15.13
C CYS A 170 -22.31 -2.35 16.45
N ALA A 171 -22.66 -3.13 17.48
CA ALA A 171 -22.97 -2.58 18.80
C ALA A 171 -21.70 -2.25 19.61
N LYS A 172 -20.57 -2.89 19.33
CA LYS A 172 -19.35 -2.82 20.16
C LYS A 172 -18.16 -2.14 19.47
N ALA A 173 -18.08 -2.22 18.14
CA ALA A 173 -16.94 -1.74 17.39
C ALA A 173 -17.09 -0.26 17.00
N ALA A 174 -15.97 0.46 17.05
CA ALA A 174 -15.88 1.83 16.55
C ALA A 174 -15.86 1.87 15.00
N ILE A 175 -15.23 0.86 14.38
CA ILE A 175 -15.19 0.68 12.93
C ILE A 175 -15.64 -0.74 12.58
N VAL A 176 -16.56 -0.86 11.63
CA VAL A 176 -16.97 -2.15 11.06
C VAL A 176 -16.65 -2.20 9.58
N ILE A 177 -15.92 -3.24 9.17
CA ILE A 177 -15.51 -3.47 7.79
C ILE A 177 -16.13 -4.80 7.34
N SER A 178 -17.01 -4.78 6.35
CA SER A 178 -17.67 -5.99 5.89
C SER A 178 -17.62 -6.14 4.38
N ALA A 179 -17.23 -7.33 3.92
CA ALA A 179 -17.39 -7.75 2.53
C ALA A 179 -18.86 -8.06 2.16
N ARG A 180 -19.80 -7.88 3.09
CA ARG A 180 -21.25 -8.00 2.88
C ARG A 180 -21.95 -6.67 3.17
N PRO A 181 -23.19 -6.47 2.71
CA PRO A 181 -23.97 -5.29 3.06
C PRO A 181 -24.20 -5.21 4.57
N ALA A 182 -23.72 -4.13 5.20
CA ALA A 182 -23.81 -3.93 6.64
C ALA A 182 -24.47 -2.61 7.03
N ARG A 183 -24.50 -1.61 6.13
CA ARG A 183 -24.89 -0.23 6.47
C ARG A 183 -26.29 -0.09 7.08
N HIS A 184 -27.26 -0.88 6.65
CA HIS A 184 -28.63 -0.83 7.18
C HIS A 184 -28.80 -1.60 8.49
N LEU A 185 -27.84 -2.48 8.82
CA LEU A 185 -27.82 -3.27 10.04
C LEU A 185 -27.06 -2.54 11.17
N CYS A 186 -26.43 -1.40 10.86
CA CYS A 186 -25.49 -0.73 11.73
C CYS A 186 -25.79 0.76 11.84
N SER A 187 -26.19 1.20 13.04
CA SER A 187 -26.48 2.60 13.37
C SER A 187 -25.55 3.17 14.44
N GLY A 188 -24.73 2.34 15.10
CA GLY A 188 -23.84 2.70 16.20
C GLY A 188 -22.39 3.08 15.83
N PRO A 189 -21.69 2.36 14.91
CA PRO A 189 -20.26 2.58 14.69
C PRO A 189 -19.95 3.97 14.09
N ARG A 190 -18.76 4.50 14.40
CA ARG A 190 -18.30 5.79 13.88
C ARG A 190 -18.00 5.74 12.38
N LEU A 191 -17.62 4.57 11.88
CA LEU A 191 -17.38 4.30 10.47
C LEU A 191 -17.81 2.87 10.12
N VAL A 192 -18.66 2.74 9.11
CA VAL A 192 -19.02 1.45 8.52
C VAL A 192 -18.59 1.47 7.06
N ILE A 193 -17.78 0.49 6.66
CA ILE A 193 -17.37 0.28 5.28
C ILE A 193 -17.89 -1.09 4.86
N ASP A 194 -18.83 -1.11 3.93
CA ASP A 194 -19.43 -2.35 3.46
C ASP A 194 -19.06 -2.70 2.01
N ARG A 195 -19.59 -3.81 1.50
CA ARG A 195 -19.36 -4.28 0.12
C ARG A 195 -19.67 -3.24 -0.94
N PHE A 196 -20.71 -2.43 -0.74
CA PHE A 196 -21.09 -1.41 -1.71
C PHE A 196 -20.13 -0.22 -1.66
N ASP A 197 -19.58 0.09 -0.49
CA ASP A 197 -18.59 1.14 -0.32
C ASP A 197 -17.28 0.76 -1.01
N THR A 198 -16.78 -0.48 -0.83
CA THR A 198 -15.56 -0.97 -1.52
C THR A 198 -15.78 -1.17 -3.02
N ALA A 199 -16.97 -1.56 -3.45
CA ALA A 199 -17.31 -1.66 -4.87
C ALA A 199 -17.37 -0.30 -5.60
N ARG A 200 -17.66 0.80 -4.89
CA ARG A 200 -17.75 2.16 -5.47
C ARG A 200 -16.44 2.92 -5.38
N GLU A 201 -15.81 2.88 -4.21
CA GLU A 201 -14.64 3.69 -3.90
C GLU A 201 -13.32 2.95 -4.13
N GLY A 202 -13.38 1.62 -4.28
CA GLY A 202 -12.22 0.76 -4.37
C GLY A 202 -11.62 0.47 -2.99
N GLY A 203 -10.29 0.43 -2.92
CA GLY A 203 -9.57 0.30 -1.66
C GLY A 203 -9.56 1.60 -0.86
N TYR A 204 -9.36 1.47 0.46
CA TYR A 204 -9.34 2.57 1.42
C TYR A 204 -7.99 2.62 2.14
N ALA A 205 -7.49 3.83 2.35
CA ALA A 205 -6.42 4.13 3.28
C ALA A 205 -6.95 5.12 4.33
N ILE A 206 -6.79 4.79 5.60
CA ILE A 206 -7.35 5.54 6.72
C ILE A 206 -6.22 5.89 7.68
N TRP A 207 -6.17 7.17 8.07
CA TRP A 207 -5.31 7.66 9.12
C TRP A 207 -6.15 8.03 10.34
N PHE A 208 -5.73 7.54 11.50
CA PHE A 208 -6.29 7.80 12.80
C PHE A 208 -5.71 9.11 13.36
N GLY A 209 -6.60 9.92 13.93
CA GLY A 209 -6.32 11.22 14.53
C GLY A 209 -7.63 11.82 15.05
N GLY A 210 -7.63 13.11 15.41
CA GLY A 210 -8.86 13.77 15.90
C GLY A 210 -10.06 13.64 14.96
N LYS A 211 -9.81 13.58 13.65
CA LYS A 211 -10.79 13.19 12.61
C LYS A 211 -10.17 12.17 11.68
N PHE A 212 -10.96 11.18 11.24
CA PHE A 212 -10.51 10.24 10.21
C PHE A 212 -10.21 10.96 8.90
N LYS A 213 -8.96 10.86 8.47
CA LYS A 213 -8.57 11.18 7.09
C LYS A 213 -8.70 9.89 6.30
N ILE A 214 -9.52 9.92 5.26
CA ILE A 214 -9.82 8.75 4.41
C ILE A 214 -9.42 9.12 2.99
N LYS A 215 -8.66 8.23 2.35
CA LYS A 215 -8.32 8.31 0.93
C LYS A 215 -8.78 7.04 0.24
N THR A 216 -9.51 7.18 -0.86
CA THR A 216 -10.02 6.06 -1.65
C THR A 216 -9.34 6.01 -3.01
N VAL A 217 -9.35 4.83 -3.65
CA VAL A 217 -8.82 4.66 -5.00
C VAL A 217 -9.60 5.50 -6.00
N SER A 218 -10.92 5.55 -5.88
CA SER A 218 -11.80 6.37 -6.73
C SER A 218 -11.47 7.86 -6.61
N ALA A 219 -11.33 8.39 -5.39
CA ALA A 219 -10.95 9.79 -5.17
C ALA A 219 -9.57 10.13 -5.76
N ALA A 220 -8.60 9.22 -5.65
CA ALA A 220 -7.26 9.42 -6.20
C ALA A 220 -7.21 9.33 -7.74
N ARG A 221 -8.00 8.44 -8.36
CA ARG A 221 -8.08 8.30 -9.83
C ARG A 221 -8.88 9.42 -10.48
N GLY A 222 -9.86 9.97 -9.76
CA GLY A 222 -10.78 10.97 -10.27
C GLY A 222 -11.81 10.39 -11.24
N GLU A 223 -12.64 11.27 -11.80
CA GLU A 223 -13.63 10.93 -12.81
C GLU A 223 -12.97 10.92 -14.19
N ARG A 224 -13.04 9.77 -14.87
CA ARG A 224 -12.49 9.60 -16.22
C ARG A 224 -13.55 8.94 -17.10
N PRO A 225 -13.57 9.20 -18.42
CA PRO A 225 -14.53 8.56 -19.34
C PRO A 225 -14.50 7.02 -19.30
N TRP A 226 -13.33 6.42 -19.05
CA TRP A 226 -13.14 4.98 -18.90
C TRP A 226 -13.25 4.47 -17.44
N ASN A 227 -13.57 5.36 -16.49
CA ASN A 227 -13.79 5.05 -15.08
C ASN A 227 -14.88 5.97 -14.50
N PRO A 228 -16.13 5.89 -14.99
CA PRO A 228 -17.21 6.73 -14.51
C PRO A 228 -17.52 6.39 -13.05
N LYS A 229 -17.72 7.40 -12.21
CA LYS A 229 -18.14 7.17 -10.83
C LYS A 229 -19.50 6.47 -10.80
N ARG A 230 -19.56 5.34 -10.11
CA ARG A 230 -20.78 4.56 -9.94
C ARG A 230 -21.69 5.28 -8.93
N ASN A 231 -22.66 6.03 -9.43
CA ASN A 231 -23.71 6.83 -8.76
C ASN A 231 -23.44 7.17 -7.27
N PRO A 232 -23.09 8.41 -6.90
CA PRO A 232 -22.70 8.74 -5.53
C PRO A 232 -23.79 8.39 -4.51
N ARG A 233 -23.44 7.59 -3.49
CA ARG A 233 -24.22 7.55 -2.25
C ARG A 233 -23.80 8.76 -1.39
N PRO A 234 -24.70 9.36 -0.60
CA PRO A 234 -24.31 10.41 0.33
C PRO A 234 -23.19 9.91 1.25
N PRO A 235 -22.19 10.76 1.56
CA PRO A 235 -20.99 10.36 2.30
C PRO A 235 -21.37 9.64 3.60
N VAL A 236 -20.51 8.69 4.00
CA VAL A 236 -20.63 7.96 5.28
C VAL A 236 -21.02 8.95 6.37
N LYS A 237 -22.16 8.73 7.04
CA LYS A 237 -22.58 9.55 8.18
C LYS A 237 -21.44 9.47 9.21
N ARG A 238 -20.65 10.53 9.32
CA ARG A 238 -19.72 10.71 10.41
C ARG A 238 -20.57 10.92 11.65
N ALA A 239 -20.64 9.94 12.54
CA ALA A 239 -21.08 10.24 13.90
C ALA A 239 -20.07 11.23 14.47
N GLN A 240 -20.56 12.43 14.81
CA GLN A 240 -19.78 13.52 15.39
C GLN A 240 -19.03 13.02 16.63
#